data_AF-A0ABD5S9P2-F1
#
_entry.id   AF-A0ABD5S9P2-F1
#
_cell.length_a   1.000
_cell.length_b   1.000
_cell.length_c   1.000
_cell.angle_alpha   90.00
_cell.angle_beta   90.00
_cell.angle_gamma   90.00
#
_symmetry.space_group_name_H-M   'P 1'
#
loop_
_entity.id
_entity.type
_entity.pdbx_description
1 polymer ?
#
loop_
_entity_poly.entity_id
_entity_poly.type
_entity_poly.pdbx_seq_one_letter_code
_entity_poly.pdbx_strand_id
1 'polypeptide(L)'
;MNGHETPARKRLSRRKRYKRLMYGLLFGGILALWAGMYFDRFLVGVLLYWGGFFGMIAIWQLSPVTLYDERDTAIERKASDYTLGVFAFVFVLGAPGGIALEEGGVLELPAAFDGAMWTLFAIYVVFGAVYTVLRRRS
;
A
#
# COMPACT_ATOMS: atom_id res chain seq x y z
N MET A 1 -0.58 -44.21 -5.84
CA MET A 1 -1.02 -43.14 -4.92
C MET A 1 -1.66 -42.04 -5.74
N ASN A 2 -2.98 -42.12 -5.97
CA ASN A 2 -3.71 -41.21 -6.86
C ASN A 2 -4.33 -40.07 -6.05
N GLY A 3 -3.92 -38.84 -6.35
CA GLY A 3 -4.23 -37.63 -5.60
C GLY A 3 -5.66 -37.09 -5.83
N HIS A 4 -6.62 -37.59 -5.06
CA HIS A 4 -7.90 -36.92 -4.91
C HIS A 4 -7.74 -35.70 -3.98
N GLU A 5 -7.24 -34.59 -4.54
CA GLU A 5 -7.35 -33.31 -3.86
C GLU A 5 -8.82 -32.95 -3.68
N THR A 6 -9.26 -32.78 -2.44
CA THR A 6 -10.63 -32.40 -2.12
C THR A 6 -10.98 -31.04 -2.74
N PRO A 7 -12.24 -30.79 -3.13
CA PRO A 7 -12.66 -29.53 -3.79
C PRO A 7 -12.26 -28.27 -3.00
N ALA A 8 -12.26 -28.37 -1.67
CA ALA A 8 -11.81 -27.30 -0.77
C ALA A 8 -10.32 -26.97 -0.94
N ARG A 9 -9.46 -27.98 -1.08
CA ARG A 9 -8.01 -27.80 -1.27
C ARG A 9 -7.70 -27.15 -2.63
N LYS A 10 -8.42 -27.52 -3.69
CA LYS A 10 -8.31 -26.90 -5.03
C LYS A 10 -8.72 -25.43 -5.04
N ARG A 11 -9.78 -25.05 -4.30
CA ARG A 11 -10.19 -23.64 -4.17
C ARG A 11 -9.14 -22.80 -3.44
N LEU A 12 -8.59 -23.32 -2.34
CA LEU A 12 -7.55 -22.64 -1.56
C LEU A 12 -6.26 -22.45 -2.34
N SER A 13 -5.80 -23.46 -3.09
CA SER A 13 -4.59 -23.36 -3.92
C SER A 13 -4.78 -22.32 -5.05
N ARG A 14 -5.96 -22.28 -5.67
CA ARG A 14 -6.30 -21.30 -6.72
C ARG A 14 -6.33 -19.88 -6.17
N ARG A 15 -6.92 -19.66 -4.99
CA ARG A 15 -6.92 -18.36 -4.29
C ARG A 15 -5.51 -17.87 -3.99
N LYS A 16 -4.65 -18.72 -3.44
CA LYS A 16 -3.23 -18.39 -3.16
C LYS A 16 -2.49 -17.99 -4.45
N ARG A 17 -2.75 -18.71 -5.55
CA ARG A 17 -2.14 -18.41 -6.85
C ARG A 17 -2.55 -17.03 -7.37
N TYR A 18 -3.85 -16.71 -7.35
CA TYR A 18 -4.33 -15.39 -7.81
C TYR A 18 -3.80 -14.25 -6.94
N LYS A 19 -3.78 -14.40 -5.61
CA LYS A 19 -3.14 -13.41 -4.72
C LYS A 19 -1.67 -13.21 -5.05
N ARG A 20 -0.91 -14.29 -5.27
CA ARG A 20 0.51 -14.20 -5.63
C ARG A 20 0.72 -13.51 -6.96
N LEU A 21 -0.13 -13.76 -7.95
CA LEU A 21 -0.07 -13.09 -9.25
C LEU A 21 -0.39 -11.60 -9.11
N MET A 22 -1.45 -11.26 -8.37
CA MET A 22 -1.89 -9.89 -8.11
C MET A 22 -0.77 -9.06 -7.47
N TYR A 23 -0.24 -9.52 -6.33
CA TYR A 23 0.87 -8.82 -5.67
C TYR A 23 2.19 -8.93 -6.45
N GLY A 24 2.39 -10.01 -7.21
CA GLY A 24 3.55 -10.20 -8.08
C GLY A 24 3.59 -9.19 -9.22
N LEU A 25 2.44 -8.84 -9.81
CA LEU A 25 2.35 -7.80 -10.84
C LEU A 25 2.64 -6.42 -10.27
N LEU A 26 2.08 -6.09 -9.10
CA LEU A 26 2.36 -4.82 -8.45
C LEU A 26 3.85 -4.71 -8.09
N PHE A 27 4.41 -5.74 -7.45
CA PHE A 27 5.81 -5.77 -7.06
C PHE A 27 6.74 -5.73 -8.27
N GLY A 28 6.44 -6.50 -9.32
CA GLY A 28 7.17 -6.47 -10.59
C GLY A 28 7.13 -5.09 -11.25
N GLY A 29 5.97 -4.42 -11.23
CA GLY A 29 5.82 -3.05 -11.72
C GLY A 29 6.68 -2.05 -10.94
N ILE A 30 6.72 -2.16 -9.60
CA ILE A 30 7.61 -1.33 -8.75
C ILE A 30 9.08 -1.56 -9.13
N LEU A 31 9.52 -2.82 -9.23
CA LEU A 31 10.90 -3.14 -9.62
C LEU A 31 11.23 -2.62 -11.04
N ALA A 32 10.26 -2.69 -11.96
CA ALA A 32 10.43 -2.17 -13.31
C ALA A 32 10.61 -0.65 -13.34
N LEU A 33 9.88 0.10 -12.49
CA LEU A 33 10.09 1.54 -12.34
C LEU A 33 11.51 1.85 -11.84
N TRP A 34 11.97 1.12 -10.82
CA TRP A 34 13.31 1.27 -10.27
C TRP A 34 14.39 0.97 -11.30
N ALA A 35 14.24 -0.13 -12.05
CA ALA A 35 15.14 -0.44 -13.16
C ALA A 35 15.09 0.64 -14.25
N GLY A 36 13.91 1.15 -14.59
CA GLY A 36 13.74 2.24 -15.55
C GLY A 36 14.46 3.52 -15.13
N MET A 37 14.43 3.87 -13.84
CA MET A 37 15.22 4.98 -13.30
C MET A 37 16.73 4.71 -13.41
N TYR A 38 17.18 3.51 -13.07
CA TYR A 38 18.59 3.13 -13.10
C TYR A 38 19.20 3.12 -14.51
N PHE A 39 18.42 2.74 -15.52
CA PHE A 39 18.87 2.66 -16.92
C PHE A 39 18.49 3.89 -17.77
N ASP A 40 18.10 5.02 -17.15
CA ASP A 40 17.65 6.25 -17.84
C ASP A 40 16.48 6.02 -18.83
N ARG A 41 15.65 5.01 -18.55
CA ARG A 41 14.42 4.68 -19.29
C ARG A 41 13.18 4.92 -18.45
N PHE A 42 13.12 6.07 -17.78
CA PHE A 42 12.08 6.39 -16.80
C PHE A 42 10.65 6.16 -17.33
N LEU A 43 10.34 6.67 -18.53
CA LEU A 43 9.00 6.53 -19.13
C LEU A 43 8.59 5.06 -19.32
N VAL A 44 9.53 4.20 -19.71
CA VAL A 44 9.28 2.75 -19.84
C VAL A 44 9.00 2.15 -18.47
N GLY A 45 9.78 2.51 -17.46
CA GLY A 45 9.56 2.09 -16.08
C GLY A 45 8.18 2.47 -15.55
N VAL A 46 7.73 3.71 -15.82
CA VAL A 46 6.39 4.19 -15.44
C VAL A 46 5.28 3.38 -16.12
N LEU A 47 5.39 3.14 -17.42
CA LEU A 47 4.40 2.34 -18.15
C LEU A 47 4.30 0.91 -17.62
N LEU A 48 5.44 0.29 -17.27
CA LEU A 48 5.46 -1.04 -16.67
C LEU A 48 4.89 -1.05 -15.25
N TYR A 49 5.17 -0.01 -14.45
CA TYR A 49 4.58 0.16 -13.14
C TYR A 49 3.06 0.27 -13.20
N TRP A 50 2.54 1.13 -14.08
CA TRP A 50 1.10 1.25 -14.31
C TRP A 50 0.50 -0.04 -14.87
N GLY A 51 1.18 -0.71 -15.80
CA GLY A 51 0.77 -2.03 -16.30
C GLY A 51 0.65 -3.07 -15.18
N GLY A 52 1.61 -3.09 -14.25
CA GLY A 52 1.55 -3.92 -13.05
C GLY A 52 0.36 -3.58 -12.15
N PHE A 53 0.12 -2.29 -11.90
CA PHE A 53 -1.02 -1.83 -11.10
C PHE A 53 -2.38 -2.16 -11.74
N PHE A 54 -2.58 -1.86 -13.02
CA PHE A 54 -3.83 -2.19 -13.72
C PHE A 54 -4.01 -3.70 -13.88
N GLY A 55 -2.93 -4.45 -14.10
CA GLY A 55 -2.96 -5.91 -14.10
C GLY A 55 -3.38 -6.48 -12.74
N MET A 56 -2.90 -5.88 -11.64
CA MET A 56 -3.34 -6.21 -10.29
C MET A 56 -4.85 -5.99 -10.12
N ILE A 57 -5.38 -4.83 -10.52
CA ILE A 57 -6.81 -4.52 -10.47
C ILE A 57 -7.61 -5.51 -11.32
N ALA A 58 -7.15 -5.82 -12.52
CA ALA A 58 -7.81 -6.77 -13.41
C ALA A 58 -7.92 -8.16 -12.78
N ILE A 59 -6.85 -8.66 -12.15
CA ILE A 59 -6.90 -9.94 -11.41
C ILE A 59 -7.86 -9.86 -10.24
N TRP A 60 -7.86 -8.76 -9.50
CA TRP A 60 -8.74 -8.59 -8.35
C TRP A 60 -10.22 -8.61 -8.74
N GLN A 61 -10.59 -7.87 -9.78
CA GLN A 61 -11.98 -7.70 -10.23
C GLN A 61 -12.50 -8.89 -11.05
N LEU A 62 -11.64 -9.54 -11.85
CA LEU A 62 -12.02 -10.63 -12.74
C LEU A 62 -11.78 -12.02 -12.14
N SER A 63 -11.26 -12.12 -10.92
CA SER A 63 -11.02 -13.40 -10.26
C SER A 63 -12.36 -14.13 -10.01
N PRO A 64 -12.50 -15.40 -10.45
CA PRO A 64 -13.70 -16.19 -10.20
C PRO A 64 -13.79 -16.73 -8.75
N VAL A 65 -12.85 -16.34 -7.89
CA VAL A 65 -12.76 -16.78 -6.50
C VAL A 65 -12.68 -15.56 -5.59
N THR A 66 -13.42 -15.60 -4.47
CA THR A 66 -13.29 -14.60 -3.41
C THR A 66 -11.86 -14.59 -2.86
N LEU A 67 -11.13 -13.51 -3.14
CA LEU A 67 -9.74 -13.37 -2.75
C LEU A 67 -9.61 -13.01 -1.28
N TYR A 68 -10.51 -12.21 -0.74
CA TYR A 68 -10.53 -11.79 0.66
C TYR A 68 -11.67 -12.47 1.40
N ASP A 69 -11.39 -12.99 2.58
CA ASP A 69 -12.38 -13.51 3.52
C ASP A 69 -12.41 -12.63 4.78
N GLU A 70 -13.32 -12.95 5.71
CA GLU A 70 -13.47 -12.19 6.95
C GLU A 70 -12.18 -12.11 7.77
N ARG A 71 -11.37 -13.18 7.75
CA ARG A 71 -10.09 -13.23 8.48
C ARG A 71 -9.08 -12.27 7.86
N ASP A 72 -8.97 -12.26 6.53
CA ASP A 72 -8.10 -11.30 5.83
C ASP A 72 -8.51 -9.87 6.12
N THR A 73 -9.81 -9.55 6.03
CA THR A 73 -10.32 -8.20 6.30
C THR A 73 -10.05 -7.79 7.75
N ALA A 74 -10.19 -8.70 8.71
CA ALA A 74 -9.87 -8.43 10.11
C ALA A 74 -8.37 -8.16 10.33
N ILE A 75 -7.49 -8.89 9.64
CA ILE A 75 -6.04 -8.66 9.67
C ILE A 75 -5.70 -7.31 9.02
N GLU A 76 -6.28 -7.02 7.86
CA GLU A 76 -6.08 -5.77 7.12
C GLU A 76 -6.51 -4.55 7.94
N ARG A 77 -7.65 -4.64 8.63
CA ARG A 77 -8.12 -3.57 9.53
C ARG A 77 -7.12 -3.32 10.66
N LYS A 78 -6.67 -4.37 11.35
CA LYS A 78 -5.66 -4.23 12.42
C LYS A 78 -4.33 -3.68 11.90
N ALA A 79 -3.87 -4.15 10.74
CA ALA A 79 -2.66 -3.66 10.12
C ALA A 79 -2.77 -2.17 9.75
N SER A 80 -3.92 -1.76 9.22
CA SER A 80 -4.22 -0.35 8.90
C SER A 80 -4.23 0.50 10.16
N ASP A 81 -4.89 0.05 11.23
CA ASP A 81 -4.95 0.76 12.52
C ASP A 81 -3.55 0.94 13.12
N TYR A 82 -2.72 -0.11 13.14
CA TYR A 82 -1.34 -0.02 13.62
C TYR A 82 -0.46 0.87 12.74
N THR A 83 -0.60 0.77 11.42
CA THR A 83 0.16 1.60 10.47
C THR A 83 -0.17 3.08 10.67
N LEU A 84 -1.47 3.43 10.73
CA LEU A 84 -1.91 4.80 11.02
C LEU A 84 -1.49 5.25 12.42
N GLY A 85 -1.47 4.37 13.41
CA GLY A 85 -0.97 4.73 14.75
C GLY A 85 0.52 5.09 14.75
N VAL A 86 1.35 4.27 14.10
CA VAL A 86 2.80 4.51 14.00
C VAL A 86 3.09 5.81 13.27
N PHE A 87 2.48 6.01 12.09
CA PHE A 87 2.71 7.23 11.33
C PHE A 87 2.12 8.48 12.00
N ALA A 88 1.15 8.34 12.91
CA ALA A 88 0.60 9.46 13.64
C ALA A 88 1.62 9.95 14.65
N PHE A 89 2.27 9.01 15.35
CA PHE A 89 3.35 9.32 16.26
C PHE A 89 4.53 9.99 15.54
N VAL A 90 4.94 9.43 14.39
CA VAL A 90 5.99 10.01 13.53
C VAL A 90 5.61 11.42 13.09
N PHE A 91 4.36 11.64 12.67
CA PHE A 91 3.93 12.95 12.19
C PHE A 91 3.82 13.98 13.33
N VAL A 92 3.15 13.62 14.44
CA VAL A 92 2.90 14.51 15.57
C VAL A 92 4.18 14.93 16.28
N LEU A 93 5.17 14.04 16.38
CA LEU A 93 6.46 14.40 16.98
C LEU A 93 7.48 14.88 15.95
N GLY A 94 7.54 14.21 14.80
CA GLY A 94 8.54 14.49 13.78
C GLY A 94 8.35 15.84 13.11
N ALA A 95 7.12 16.27 12.83
CA ALA A 95 6.86 17.56 12.21
C ALA A 95 7.31 18.73 13.11
N PRO A 96 6.71 18.97 14.29
CA PRO A 96 7.12 20.08 15.15
C PRO A 96 8.53 19.90 15.72
N GLY A 97 8.95 18.66 16.01
CA GLY A 97 10.29 18.38 16.52
C GLY A 97 11.38 18.66 15.49
N GLY A 98 11.18 18.25 14.23
CA GLY A 98 12.11 18.55 13.14
C GLY A 98 12.26 20.05 12.92
N ILE A 99 11.14 20.77 12.82
CA ILE A 99 11.12 22.23 12.64
C ILE A 99 11.81 22.94 13.81
N ALA A 100 11.52 22.56 15.05
CA ALA A 100 12.13 23.18 16.22
C ALA A 100 13.66 22.97 16.27
N LEU A 101 14.14 21.79 15.84
CA LEU A 101 15.57 21.50 15.77
C LEU A 101 16.27 22.29 14.66
N GLU A 102 15.61 22.50 13.52
CA GLU A 102 16.13 23.31 12.43
C GLU A 102 16.18 24.80 12.78
N GLU A 103 15.09 25.36 13.31
CA GLU A 103 15.03 26.75 13.78
C GLU A 103 16.02 27.01 14.94
N GLY A 104 16.30 25.98 15.74
CA GLY A 104 17.31 26.01 16.79
C GLY A 104 18.75 25.89 16.27
N GLY A 105 18.96 25.69 14.97
CA GLY A 105 20.28 25.52 14.35
C GLY A 105 20.98 24.20 14.70
N VAL A 106 20.24 23.18 15.16
CA VAL A 106 20.79 21.88 15.57
C VAL A 106 21.05 20.98 14.37
N LEU A 107 20.20 21.06 13.34
CA LEU A 107 20.31 20.30 12.10
C LEU A 107 19.70 21.08 10.94
N GLU A 108 20.03 20.69 9.71
CA GLU A 108 19.31 21.13 8.51
C GLU A 108 18.40 20.00 8.04
N LEU A 109 17.13 20.31 7.74
CA LEU A 109 16.19 19.30 7.27
C LEU A 109 16.44 19.01 5.78
N PRO A 110 16.30 17.74 5.36
CA PRO A 110 16.43 17.40 3.95
C PRO A 110 15.29 18.03 3.15
N ALA A 111 15.54 18.40 1.89
CA ALA A 111 14.54 19.01 1.01
C ALA A 111 13.24 18.18 0.84
N ALA A 112 13.29 16.87 1.09
CA ALA A 112 12.13 15.99 1.05
C ALA A 112 11.26 16.04 2.31
N PHE A 113 11.69 16.68 3.39
CA PHE A 113 11.00 16.69 4.69
C PHE A 113 9.59 17.26 4.58
N ASP A 114 9.44 18.45 4.01
CA ASP A 114 8.14 19.10 3.84
C ASP A 114 7.19 18.24 3.01
N GLY A 115 7.67 17.68 1.90
CA GLY A 115 6.88 16.80 1.05
C GLY A 115 6.41 15.55 1.81
N ALA A 116 7.26 14.95 2.63
CA ALA A 116 6.90 13.82 3.48
C ALA A 116 5.84 14.22 4.53
N MET A 117 6.01 15.36 5.20
CA MET A 117 5.05 15.86 6.20
C MET A 117 3.69 16.18 5.59
N TRP A 118 3.65 16.83 4.41
CA TRP A 118 2.43 17.08 3.66
C TRP A 118 1.73 15.79 3.21
N THR A 119 2.50 14.77 2.82
CA THR A 119 1.95 13.46 2.46
C THR A 119 1.28 12.79 3.65
N LEU A 120 1.92 12.78 4.82
CA LEU A 120 1.32 12.26 6.05
C LEU A 120 0.07 13.04 6.43
N PHE A 121 0.13 14.37 6.39
CA PHE A 121 -1.02 15.23 6.63
C PHE A 121 -2.21 14.86 5.72
N ALA A 122 -1.98 14.71 4.41
CA ALA A 122 -3.02 14.35 3.46
C ALA A 122 -3.67 13.00 3.79
N ILE A 123 -2.88 11.99 4.19
CA ILE A 123 -3.40 10.68 4.61
C ILE A 123 -4.36 10.83 5.80
N TYR A 124 -4.00 11.59 6.83
CA TYR A 124 -4.86 11.80 8.00
C TYR A 124 -6.11 12.63 7.69
N VAL A 125 -5.99 13.65 6.84
CA VAL A 125 -7.14 14.45 6.39
C VAL A 125 -8.14 13.59 5.64
N VAL A 126 -7.66 12.79 4.67
CA VAL A 126 -8.52 11.88 3.90
C VAL A 126 -9.15 10.84 4.83
N PHE A 127 -8.38 10.25 5.74
CA PHE A 127 -8.90 9.30 6.72
C PHE A 127 -10.00 9.94 7.59
N GLY A 128 -9.75 11.12 8.15
CA GLY A 128 -10.71 11.85 8.99
C GLY A 128 -11.98 12.22 8.23
N ALA A 129 -11.86 12.66 6.98
CA ALA A 129 -12.99 12.97 6.12
C ALA A 129 -13.85 11.73 5.83
N VAL A 130 -13.23 10.64 5.39
CA VAL A 130 -13.91 9.37 5.09
C VAL A 130 -14.58 8.81 6.34
N TYR A 131 -13.86 8.77 7.48
CA TYR A 131 -14.40 8.31 8.76
C TYR A 131 -15.63 9.13 9.17
N THR A 132 -15.56 10.46 9.07
CA THR A 132 -16.67 11.35 9.41
C THR A 132 -17.89 11.10 8.53
N VAL A 133 -17.69 10.91 7.22
CA VAL A 133 -18.78 10.59 6.29
C VAL A 133 -19.43 9.25 6.64
N LEU A 134 -18.62 8.21 6.87
CA LEU A 134 -19.12 6.88 7.20
C LEU A 134 -19.88 6.88 8.53
N ARG A 135 -19.34 7.54 9.56
CA ARG A 135 -19.98 7.67 10.88
C ARG A 135 -21.34 8.38 10.82
N ARG A 136 -21.53 9.31 9.89
CA ARG A 136 -22.83 9.99 9.71
C ARG A 136 -23.86 9.14 8.97
N ARG A 137 -23.42 8.11 8.25
CA ARG A 137 -24.29 7.21 7.46
C ARG A 137 -24.65 5.92 8.20
N SER A 138 -23.91 5.58 9.25
CA SER A 138 -24.19 4.47 10.18
C SER A 138 -25.12 4.91 11.30
#